data_AF-A0A9X7C4R2-F1
#
_entry.id   AF-A0A9X7C4R2-F1
#
_cell.length_a   1.000
_cell.length_b   1.000
_cell.length_c   1.000
_cell.angle_alpha   90.00
_cell.angle_beta   90.00
_cell.angle_gamma   90.00
#
_symmetry.space_group_name_H-M   'P 1'
#
loop_
_entity.id
_entity.type
_entity.pdbx_description
1 polymer ?
#
loop_
_entity_poly.entity_id
_entity_poly.type
_entity_poly.pdbx_seq_one_letter_code
_entity_poly.pdbx_strand_id
1 'polypeptide(L)'
;RLKFETLFLQIVHAEKLVQQIPYVHHPFLREALPAVPGMNFEIVQHLLAVIGNARALYEGRNLVRNGTFSSGTGSWNVTEGVEVQPLQNTSVLVLSEWSHEASQQLRIDP
;
A
#
# COMPACT_ATOMS: atom_id res chain seq x y z
N ARG A 1 17.03 -2.67 -6.13
CA ARG A 1 16.06 -3.02 -7.18
C ARG A 1 15.08 -4.05 -6.60
N LEU A 2 13.78 -3.91 -6.87
CA LEU A 2 12.78 -4.90 -6.45
C LEU A 2 12.93 -6.16 -7.32
N LYS A 3 12.89 -7.36 -6.72
CA LYS A 3 12.91 -8.60 -7.50
C LYS A 3 11.67 -8.66 -8.40
N PHE A 4 11.79 -9.24 -9.58
CA PHE A 4 10.74 -9.18 -10.59
C PHE A 4 9.47 -9.88 -10.11
N GLU A 5 9.63 -11.07 -9.54
CA GLU A 5 8.58 -11.93 -9.00
C GLU A 5 7.95 -11.42 -7.70
N THR A 6 8.49 -10.36 -7.09
CA THR A 6 7.88 -9.79 -5.88
C THR A 6 6.54 -9.15 -6.22
N LEU A 7 5.45 -9.71 -5.71
CA LEU A 7 4.09 -9.20 -5.90
C LEU A 7 3.77 -8.11 -4.87
N PHE A 8 2.82 -7.24 -5.19
CA PHE A 8 2.39 -6.17 -4.28
C PHE A 8 1.90 -6.70 -2.94
N LEU A 9 1.13 -7.80 -2.96
CA LEU A 9 0.61 -8.43 -1.76
C LEU A 9 1.73 -8.86 -0.80
N GLN A 10 2.90 -9.23 -1.30
CA GLN A 10 4.05 -9.58 -0.46
C GLN A 10 4.62 -8.35 0.25
N ILE A 11 4.61 -7.18 -0.41
CA ILE A 11 5.02 -5.90 0.17
C ILE A 11 4.02 -5.48 1.25
N VAL A 12 2.72 -5.58 0.98
CA VAL A 12 1.64 -5.30 1.95
C VAL A 12 1.73 -6.25 3.15
N HIS A 13 2.03 -7.53 2.91
CA HIS A 13 2.21 -8.51 3.99
C HIS A 13 3.44 -8.19 4.85
N ALA A 14 4.57 -7.81 4.24
CA ALA A 14 5.75 -7.38 4.99
C ALA A 14 5.45 -6.17 5.89
N GLU A 15 4.67 -5.20 5.40
CA GLU A 15 4.24 -4.06 6.20
C GLU A 15 3.38 -4.47 7.40
N LYS A 16 2.45 -5.41 7.20
CA LYS A 16 1.65 -5.97 8.30
C LYS A 16 2.52 -6.63 9.37
N LEU A 17 3.58 -7.35 8.98
CA LEU A 17 4.51 -7.96 9.93
C LEU A 17 5.30 -6.90 10.72
N VAL A 18 5.71 -5.81 10.05
CA VAL A 18 6.42 -4.70 10.72
C VAL A 18 5.53 -3.99 11.73
N GLN A 19 4.25 -3.77 11.40
CA GLN A 19 3.28 -3.16 12.32
C GLN A 19 2.99 -4.01 13.57
N GLN A 20 3.29 -5.31 13.53
CA GLN A 20 3.13 -6.21 14.68
C GLN A 20 4.31 -6.18 15.65
N ILE A 21 5.41 -5.48 15.32
CA ILE A 21 6.57 -5.36 16.20
C ILE A 21 6.16 -4.57 17.47
N PRO A 22 6.31 -5.14 18.68
CA PRO A 22 5.93 -4.46 19.91
C PRO A 22 6.97 -3.42 20.33
N TYR A 23 6.65 -2.59 21.32
CA TYR A 23 7.59 -1.64 21.95
C TYR A 23 8.22 -0.61 20.98
N VAL A 24 7.50 -0.23 19.92
CA VAL A 24 7.84 0.90 19.04
C VAL A 24 7.83 2.21 19.83
N HIS A 25 6.85 2.38 20.71
CA HIS A 25 6.75 3.48 21.66
C HIS A 25 6.70 2.94 23.08
N HIS A 26 7.13 3.75 24.05
CA HIS A 26 7.12 3.36 25.45
C HIS A 26 5.68 3.12 25.94
N PRO A 27 5.33 1.91 26.44
CA PRO A 27 3.94 1.54 26.72
C PRO A 27 3.29 2.39 27.80
N PHE A 28 4.07 2.86 28.78
CA PHE A 28 3.61 3.69 29.89
C PHE A 28 3.59 5.19 29.60
N LEU A 29 4.15 5.62 28.45
CA LEU A 29 4.22 7.03 28.04
C LEU A 29 3.48 7.26 26.72
N ARG A 30 2.45 6.45 26.42
CA ARG A 30 1.68 6.53 25.18
C ARG A 30 0.98 7.87 24.97
N GLU A 31 0.61 8.54 26.06
CA GLU A 31 -0.06 9.85 26.04
C GLU A 31 0.93 11.03 26.11
N ALA A 32 2.23 10.77 26.20
CA ALA A 32 3.22 11.84 26.15
C ALA A 32 3.20 12.51 24.76
N LEU A 33 3.28 13.85 24.76
CA LEU A 33 3.40 14.65 23.55
C LEU A 33 4.77 15.35 23.56
N PRO A 34 5.73 14.96 22.70
CA PRO A 34 5.63 13.92 21.66
C PRO A 34 5.70 12.48 22.21
N ALA A 35 5.22 11.52 21.42
CA ALA A 35 5.28 10.10 21.76
C ALA A 35 6.73 9.66 21.97
N VAL A 36 7.01 9.00 23.10
CA VAL A 36 8.37 8.61 23.47
C VAL A 36 8.81 7.36 22.67
N PRO A 37 9.91 7.43 21.89
CA PRO A 37 10.48 6.27 21.22
C PRO A 37 10.77 5.12 22.18
N GLY A 38 10.37 3.91 21.81
CA GLY A 38 10.70 2.68 22.53
C GLY A 38 11.93 1.99 21.95
N MET A 39 12.25 0.80 22.47
CA MET A 39 13.44 0.04 22.06
C MET A 39 13.44 -0.33 20.57
N ASN A 40 12.27 -0.52 19.96
CA ASN A 40 12.13 -0.95 18.57
C ASN A 40 11.81 0.20 17.62
N PHE A 41 11.82 1.46 18.08
CA PHE A 41 11.44 2.61 17.26
C PHE A 41 12.29 2.70 15.99
N GLU A 42 13.62 2.76 16.14
CA GLU A 42 14.55 2.97 15.03
C GLU A 42 14.48 1.86 13.97
N ILE A 43 14.46 0.59 14.41
CA ILE A 43 14.38 -0.54 13.48
C ILE A 43 13.06 -0.56 12.71
N VAL A 44 11.95 -0.19 13.36
CA VAL A 44 10.64 -0.11 12.72
C VAL A 44 10.59 1.05 11.71
N GLN A 45 11.13 2.22 12.05
CA GLN A 45 11.24 3.33 11.09
C GLN A 45 12.07 2.93 9.86
N HIS A 46 13.21 2.26 10.07
CA HIS A 46 14.03 1.77 8.97
C HIS A 46 13.28 0.74 8.10
N LEU A 47 12.56 -0.21 8.70
CA LEU A 47 11.78 -1.20 7.96
C LEU A 47 10.64 -0.55 7.16
N LEU A 48 9.92 0.41 7.74
CA LEU A 48 8.88 1.18 7.05
C LEU A 48 9.44 1.98 5.87
N ALA A 49 10.63 2.58 6.02
CA ALA A 49 11.29 3.27 4.92
C ALA A 49 11.65 2.30 3.77
N VAL A 50 12.16 1.11 4.09
CA VAL A 50 12.45 0.06 3.09
C VAL A 50 11.17 -0.41 2.38
N ILE A 51 10.07 -0.57 3.12
CA ILE A 51 8.75 -0.90 2.54
C ILE A 51 8.25 0.22 1.63
N GLY A 52 8.37 1.48 2.04
CA GLY A 52 8.02 2.63 1.22
C GLY A 52 8.78 2.65 -0.10
N ASN A 53 10.09 2.38 -0.06
CA ASN A 53 10.91 2.21 -1.25
C ASN A 53 10.45 1.04 -2.12
N ALA A 54 10.09 -0.10 -1.52
CA ALA A 54 9.57 -1.25 -2.26
C ALA A 54 8.24 -0.92 -2.98
N ARG A 55 7.33 -0.18 -2.33
CA ARG A 55 6.09 0.32 -2.94
C ARG A 55 6.39 1.24 -4.12
N ALA A 56 7.27 2.22 -3.95
CA ALA A 56 7.67 3.12 -5.04
C ALA A 56 8.29 2.37 -6.23
N LEU A 57 9.12 1.36 -5.98
CA LEU A 57 9.69 0.52 -7.02
C LEU A 57 8.65 -0.38 -7.70
N TYR A 58 7.64 -0.85 -6.96
CA TYR A 58 6.53 -1.63 -7.51
C TYR A 58 5.65 -0.77 -8.42
N GLU A 59 5.31 0.45 -8.01
CA GLU A 59 4.56 1.39 -8.86
C GLU A 59 5.39 1.80 -10.09
N GLY A 60 6.68 2.10 -9.91
CA GLY A 60 7.55 2.54 -11.00
C GLY A 60 7.82 1.47 -12.07
N ARG A 61 7.63 0.18 -11.77
CA ARG A 61 7.75 -0.90 -12.77
C ARG A 61 6.44 -1.20 -13.51
N ASN A 62 5.31 -0.74 -12.99
CA ASN A 62 4.01 -1.07 -13.55
C ASN A 62 3.64 -0.06 -14.65
N LEU A 63 3.21 -0.59 -15.80
CA LEU A 63 2.63 0.23 -16.87
C LEU A 63 1.20 0.67 -16.53
N VAL A 64 0.47 -0.19 -15.80
CA VAL A 64 -0.87 0.13 -15.26
C VAL A 64 -0.73 1.22 -14.21
N ARG A 65 -1.37 2.37 -14.45
CA ARG A 65 -1.37 3.50 -13.52
C ARG A 65 -2.40 3.27 -12.42
N ASN A 66 -2.01 3.54 -11.17
CA ASN A 66 -2.87 3.34 -10.00
C ASN A 66 -3.49 1.92 -9.96
N GLY A 67 -2.72 0.90 -10.35
CA GLY A 67 -3.17 -0.50 -10.34
C GLY A 67 -3.42 -1.06 -8.94
N THR A 68 -2.94 -0.38 -7.90
CA THR A 68 -3.15 -0.70 -6.49
C THR A 68 -4.35 0.01 -5.87
N PHE A 69 -5.03 0.88 -6.63
CA PHE A 69 -6.16 1.69 -6.18
C PHE A 69 -5.86 2.55 -4.94
N SER A 70 -4.58 2.86 -4.71
CA SER A 70 -4.13 3.71 -3.59
C SER A 70 -4.61 5.16 -3.72
N SER A 71 -4.92 5.59 -4.94
CA SER A 71 -5.51 6.90 -5.26
C SER A 71 -6.97 6.77 -5.72
N GLY A 72 -7.74 5.86 -5.10
CA GLY A 72 -9.12 5.57 -5.50
C GLY A 72 -9.20 5.05 -6.94
N THR A 73 -10.16 5.56 -7.71
CA THR A 73 -10.35 5.23 -9.13
C THR A 73 -9.54 6.14 -10.08
N GLY A 74 -8.62 6.96 -9.56
CA GLY A 74 -7.80 7.85 -10.39
C GLY A 74 -7.04 7.08 -11.47
N SER A 75 -6.95 7.62 -12.68
CA SER A 75 -6.41 6.95 -13.89
C SER A 75 -7.22 5.76 -14.43
N TRP A 76 -8.35 5.40 -13.82
CA TRP A 76 -9.27 4.39 -14.34
C TRP A 76 -10.55 5.04 -14.87
N ASN A 77 -11.07 4.51 -15.96
CA ASN A 77 -12.45 4.78 -16.38
C ASN A 77 -13.35 3.76 -15.71
N VAL A 78 -14.31 4.21 -14.91
CA VAL A 78 -15.20 3.33 -14.14
C VAL A 78 -16.65 3.69 -14.37
N THR A 79 -17.54 2.70 -14.35
CA THR A 79 -18.98 2.95 -14.31
C THR A 79 -19.41 3.52 -12.96
N GLU A 80 -20.58 4.17 -12.92
CA GLU A 80 -21.20 4.60 -11.66
C GLU A 80 -21.40 3.40 -10.71
N GLY A 81 -21.24 3.63 -9.40
CA GLY A 81 -21.38 2.58 -8.37
C GLY A 81 -20.12 1.75 -8.12
N VAL A 82 -19.05 1.92 -8.90
CA VAL A 82 -17.74 1.31 -8.62
C VAL A 82 -17.05 2.06 -7.50
N GLU A 83 -16.67 1.33 -6.46
CA GLU A 83 -16.05 1.89 -5.26
C GLU A 83 -14.63 1.37 -5.05
N VAL A 84 -13.85 2.11 -4.27
CA VAL A 84 -12.59 1.63 -3.72
C VAL A 84 -12.70 1.62 -2.21
N GLN A 85 -12.43 0.46 -1.62
CA GLN A 85 -12.53 0.26 -0.18
C GLN A 85 -11.14 -0.03 0.42
N PRO A 86 -10.85 0.49 1.62
CA PRO A 86 -9.62 0.15 2.32
C PRO A 86 -9.66 -1.33 2.76
N LEU A 87 -8.58 -2.05 2.50
CA LEU A 87 -8.37 -3.42 2.96
C LEU A 87 -7.01 -3.51 3.65
N GLN A 88 -7.02 -3.49 4.99
CA GLN A 88 -5.81 -3.46 5.82
C GLN A 88 -4.89 -2.28 5.44
N ASN A 89 -3.66 -2.56 4.99
CA ASN A 89 -2.67 -1.56 4.57
C ASN A 89 -2.73 -1.27 3.06
N THR A 90 -3.86 -1.53 2.41
CA THR A 90 -4.05 -1.29 0.99
C THR A 90 -5.51 -0.95 0.65
N SER A 91 -5.82 -0.86 -0.63
CA SER A 91 -7.11 -0.53 -1.19
C SER A 91 -7.48 -1.60 -2.21
N VAL A 92 -8.78 -1.85 -2.37
CA VAL A 92 -9.31 -2.78 -3.36
C VAL A 92 -10.45 -2.13 -4.13
N LEU A 93 -10.51 -2.39 -5.43
CA LEU A 93 -11.64 -2.04 -6.28
C LEU A 93 -12.79 -3.02 -6.03
N VAL A 94 -14.00 -2.52 -5.81
CA VAL A 94 -15.19 -3.32 -5.55
C VAL A 94 -16.18 -3.15 -6.71
N LEU A 95 -16.46 -4.25 -7.39
CA LEU A 95 -17.47 -4.35 -8.44
C LEU A 95 -18.66 -5.13 -7.88
N SER A 96 -19.66 -4.40 -7.36
CA SER A 96 -20.85 -5.03 -6.73
C SER A 96 -21.86 -5.58 -7.72
N GLU A 97 -21.91 -5.05 -8.95
CA GLU A 97 -22.85 -5.44 -9.99
C GLU A 97 -22.13 -6.01 -11.21
N TRP A 98 -22.75 -6.97 -11.91
CA TRP A 98 -22.19 -7.57 -13.12
C TRP A 98 -22.01 -6.58 -14.27
N SER A 99 -22.78 -5.49 -14.28
CA SER A 99 -22.66 -4.41 -15.25
C SER A 99 -21.56 -3.40 -14.92
N HIS A 100 -20.91 -3.50 -13.75
CA HIS A 100 -19.84 -2.58 -13.41
C HIS A 100 -18.58 -2.87 -14.22
N GLU A 101 -17.96 -1.81 -14.73
CA GLU A 101 -16.72 -1.89 -15.50
C GLU A 101 -15.65 -0.97 -14.90
N ALA A 102 -14.40 -1.41 -14.97
CA ALA A 102 -13.22 -0.58 -14.77
C ALA A 102 -12.20 -0.88 -15.87
N SER A 103 -11.83 0.14 -16.65
CA SER A 103 -10.92 0.00 -17.78
C SER A 103 -9.86 1.11 -17.81
N GLN A 104 -8.70 0.78 -18.37
CA GLN A 104 -7.59 1.70 -18.56
C GLN A 104 -6.93 1.43 -19.91
N GLN A 105 -6.83 2.47 -20.74
CA GLN A 105 -6.09 2.40 -22.01
C GLN A 105 -4.59 2.55 -21.74
N LEU A 106 -3.81 1.59 -22.23
CA LEU A 106 -2.36 1.60 -22.13
C LEU A 106 -1.72 1.79 -23.51
N ARG A 107 -0.62 2.53 -23.55
CA ARG A 107 0.27 2.58 -24.71
C ARG A 107 1.44 1.66 -24.45
N ILE A 108 1.62 0.68 -25.33
CA ILE A 108 2.77 -0.22 -25.32
C ILE A 108 3.60 0.12 -26.55
N ASP A 109 4.90 0.32 -26.37
CA ASP A 109 5.80 0.45 -27.51
C ASP A 109 6.02 -0.95 -28.10
N PRO A 110 5.73 -1.15 -29.40
CA PRO A 110 5.78 -2.46 -30.06
C PRO A 110 7.21 -2.95 -30.33
#